data_AF-A0A9N7RHU3-F1
#
_entry.id   AF-A0A9N7RHU3-F1
#
_cell.length_a   1.000
_cell.length_b   1.000
_cell.length_c   1.000
_cell.angle_alpha   90.00
_cell.angle_beta   90.00
_cell.angle_gamma   90.00
#
_symmetry.space_group_name_H-M   'P 1'
#
loop_
_entity.id
_entity.type
_entity.pdbx_description
1 polymer ?
#
loop_
_entity_poly.entity_id
_entity_poly.type
_entity_poly.pdbx_seq_one_letter_code
_entity_poly.pdbx_strand_id
1 'polypeptide(L)'
;MDCKVVVYYAPDYYKATNMHEFHILTVGDESWRVVEFDEHKLSKLGSVFITEGFMHWSLNEDKVLTLNLETEAFTESSGPGYTRGDVVKNTYLSTGRCLSLLRECGELSWEVWEMCRDTFEWRKSGEFSLEGHKSEFESTRCNVGITPVGWVKYLEALILCVICAGRRF
;
A
#
# COMPACT_ATOMS: atom_id res chain seq x y z
N MET A 1 -15.86 23.63 -5.91
CA MET A 1 -15.25 22.29 -5.79
C MET A 1 -13.78 22.54 -5.93
N ASP A 2 -13.05 22.45 -4.82
CA ASP A 2 -11.68 22.92 -4.77
C ASP A 2 -10.79 21.74 -5.13
N CYS A 3 -10.08 21.85 -6.25
CA CYS A 3 -9.18 20.80 -6.72
C CYS A 3 -7.83 20.99 -6.04
N LYS A 4 -7.23 19.92 -5.50
CA LYS A 4 -5.85 19.95 -4.99
C LYS A 4 -4.93 19.17 -5.93
N VAL A 5 -3.77 19.73 -6.22
CA VAL A 5 -2.68 19.07 -6.93
C VAL A 5 -1.58 18.80 -5.92
N VAL A 6 -1.19 17.52 -5.79
CA VAL A 6 -0.12 17.10 -4.89
C VAL A 6 1.06 16.64 -5.72
N VAL A 7 2.22 17.25 -5.48
CA VAL A 7 3.49 16.84 -6.07
C VAL A 7 4.32 16.20 -4.97
N TYR A 8 4.66 14.93 -5.19
CA TYR A 8 5.57 14.16 -4.34
C TYR A 8 6.82 13.83 -5.14
N TYR A 9 7.97 14.16 -4.58
CA TYR A 9 9.26 13.78 -5.14
C TYR A 9 9.68 12.44 -4.55
N ALA A 10 9.64 11.40 -5.38
CA ALA A 10 10.19 10.11 -5.01
C ALA A 10 11.69 10.23 -4.70
N PRO A 11 12.21 9.43 -3.76
CA PRO A 11 13.62 9.47 -3.40
C PRO A 11 14.51 9.18 -4.62
N ASP A 12 15.35 10.15 -4.99
CA ASP A 12 16.47 9.94 -5.91
C ASP A 12 17.69 9.54 -5.08
N TYR A 13 18.07 8.26 -5.12
CA TYR A 13 19.24 7.76 -4.37
C TYR A 13 20.56 8.47 -4.72
N TYR A 14 20.61 9.21 -5.83
CA TYR A 14 21.79 9.93 -6.29
C TYR A 14 21.76 11.43 -6.01
N LYS A 15 20.62 11.99 -5.57
CA LYS A 15 20.51 13.40 -5.20
C LYS A 15 20.05 13.51 -3.76
N ALA A 16 20.75 14.32 -2.97
CA ALA A 16 20.32 14.72 -1.64
C ALA A 16 19.14 15.72 -1.72
N THR A 17 18.07 15.36 -2.44
CA THR A 17 16.79 16.05 -2.37
C THR A 17 16.15 15.72 -1.04
N ASN A 18 15.69 16.74 -0.31
CA ASN A 18 14.91 16.58 0.92
C ASN A 18 13.73 15.64 0.63
N MET A 19 13.79 14.41 1.15
CA MET A 19 12.81 13.34 0.88
C MET A 19 11.48 13.56 1.64
N HIS A 20 11.23 14.78 2.10
CA HIS A 20 10.35 15.08 3.23
C HIS A 20 9.30 16.15 2.94
N GLU A 21 9.30 16.67 1.72
CA GLU A 21 8.44 17.79 1.32
C GLU A 21 7.35 17.31 0.37
N PHE A 22 6.10 17.57 0.75
CA PHE A 22 4.94 17.45 -0.10
C PHE A 22 4.50 18.83 -0.53
N HIS A 23 4.42 19.07 -1.83
CA HIS A 23 3.92 20.34 -2.34
C HIS A 23 2.46 20.19 -2.69
N ILE A 24 1.62 20.95 -2.00
CA ILE A 24 0.17 20.97 -2.22
C ILE A 24 -0.20 22.32 -2.81
N LEU A 25 -0.81 22.28 -3.99
CA LEU A 25 -1.45 23.42 -4.63
C LEU A 25 -2.96 23.25 -4.50
N THR A 26 -3.65 24.26 -3.98
CA THR A 26 -5.12 24.34 -4.05
C THR A 26 -5.49 25.19 -5.26
N VAL A 27 -6.12 24.58 -6.26
CA VAL A 27 -6.56 25.24 -7.50
C VAL A 27 -7.61 26.31 -7.13
N GLY A 28 -7.25 27.58 -7.32
CA GLY A 28 -8.07 28.73 -6.94
C GLY A 28 -7.37 29.68 -5.96
N ASP A 29 -6.45 29.17 -5.14
CA ASP A 29 -5.59 29.99 -4.26
C ASP A 29 -4.25 30.35 -4.94
N GLU A 30 -3.89 29.62 -6.02
CA GLU A 30 -2.66 29.76 -6.81
C GLU A 30 -1.33 29.70 -6.01
N SER A 31 -1.41 29.45 -4.71
CA SER A 31 -0.27 29.35 -3.82
C SER A 31 0.12 27.88 -3.60
N TRP A 32 1.41 27.59 -3.76
CA TRP A 32 1.99 26.32 -3.34
C TRP A 32 2.31 26.41 -1.85
N ARG A 33 1.89 25.42 -1.08
CA ARG A 33 2.35 25.24 0.29
C ARG A 33 3.10 23.92 0.44
N VAL A 34 4.12 23.95 1.28
CA VAL A 34 4.92 22.78 1.61
C VAL A 34 4.34 22.17 2.90
N VAL A 35 4.06 20.89 2.86
CA VAL A 35 3.70 20.10 4.03
C VAL A 35 4.88 19.18 4.32
N GLU A 36 5.53 19.43 5.46
CA GLU A 36 6.70 18.67 5.91
C GLU A 36 6.27 17.56 6.87
N PHE A 37 7.02 16.46 6.85
CA PHE A 37 6.90 15.40 7.84
C PHE A 37 8.27 15.00 8.38
N ASP A 38 8.30 14.64 9.67
CA ASP A 38 9.53 14.38 10.42
C ASP A 38 10.44 13.34 9.72
N GLU A 39 11.66 13.79 9.46
CA GLU A 39 12.64 13.24 8.52
C GLU A 39 13.06 11.79 8.84
N HIS A 40 13.04 11.41 10.12
CA HIS A 40 13.64 10.15 10.57
C HIS A 40 12.84 8.89 10.18
N LYS A 41 11.62 9.06 9.65
CA LYS A 41 10.73 7.94 9.30
C LYS A 41 10.58 7.69 7.79
N LEU A 42 11.05 8.60 6.94
CA LEU A 42 10.70 8.62 5.51
C LEU A 42 11.71 7.97 4.56
N SER A 43 12.91 7.65 5.04
CA SER A 43 13.97 7.03 4.22
C SER A 43 13.64 5.63 3.67
N LYS A 44 12.46 5.09 4.01
CA LYS A 44 11.96 3.78 3.58
C LYS A 44 10.51 3.80 3.08
N LEU A 45 10.01 4.96 2.63
CA LEU A 45 8.65 5.00 2.10
C LEU A 45 8.52 4.04 0.92
N GLY A 46 7.58 3.10 1.06
CA GLY A 46 7.20 2.19 -0.01
C GLY A 46 6.36 2.86 -1.10
N SER A 47 5.61 2.05 -1.82
CA SER A 47 4.65 2.56 -2.82
C SER A 47 3.60 3.46 -2.18
N VAL A 48 3.16 4.48 -2.92
CA VAL A 48 2.08 5.38 -2.52
C VAL A 48 0.75 4.75 -2.89
N PHE A 49 -0.19 4.72 -1.95
CA PHE A 49 -1.56 4.28 -2.18
C PHE A 49 -2.50 5.46 -2.00
N ILE A 50 -3.44 5.64 -2.92
CA ILE A 50 -4.38 6.75 -2.89
C ILE A 50 -5.78 6.22 -2.66
N THR A 51 -6.49 6.80 -1.70
CA THR A 51 -7.90 6.52 -1.42
C THR A 51 -8.66 7.84 -1.33
N GLU A 52 -9.96 7.80 -1.10
CA GLU A 52 -10.84 8.98 -1.09
C GLU A 52 -10.43 10.02 -0.04
N GLY A 53 -9.64 11.02 -0.46
CA GLY A 53 -9.15 12.10 0.39
C GLY A 53 -7.86 11.79 1.16
N PHE A 54 -7.23 10.62 0.92
CA PHE A 54 -6.04 10.21 1.66
C PHE A 54 -4.94 9.69 0.74
N MET A 55 -3.69 9.92 1.17
CA MET A 55 -2.51 9.24 0.65
C MET A 55 -1.92 8.37 1.75
N HIS A 56 -1.49 7.16 1.40
CA HIS A 56 -0.92 6.21 2.34
C HIS A 56 0.44 5.70 1.86
N TRP A 57 1.30 5.40 2.82
CA TRP A 57 2.59 4.77 2.59
C TRP A 57 2.82 3.66 3.60
N SER A 58 3.27 2.50 3.14
CA SER A 58 3.83 1.49 4.04
C SER A 58 5.19 1.97 4.53
N LEU A 59 5.35 2.16 5.84
CA LEU A 59 6.64 2.53 6.45
C LEU A 59 7.52 1.28 6.64
N ASN A 60 6.88 0.17 6.94
CA ASN A 60 7.46 -1.16 7.12
C ASN A 60 6.31 -2.19 6.98
N GLU A 61 6.53 -3.44 7.41
CA GLU A 61 5.52 -4.49 7.30
C GLU A 61 4.26 -4.22 8.15
N ASP A 62 4.38 -3.46 9.23
CA ASP A 62 3.37 -3.33 10.28
C ASP A 62 2.93 -1.88 10.57
N LYS A 63 3.27 -0.92 9.73
CA LYS A 63 2.87 0.49 9.92
C LYS A 63 2.56 1.17 8.60
N VAL A 64 1.53 2.01 8.67
CA VAL A 64 1.10 2.86 7.57
C VAL A 64 1.14 4.32 8.02
N LEU A 65 1.78 5.16 7.22
CA LEU A 65 1.65 6.60 7.30
C LEU A 65 0.51 7.03 6.39
N THR A 66 -0.37 7.89 6.90
CA THR A 66 -1.50 8.43 6.15
C THR A 66 -1.46 9.96 6.19
N LEU A 67 -1.60 10.60 5.03
CA LEU A 67 -1.83 12.04 4.90
C LEU A 67 -3.30 12.26 4.56
N ASN A 68 -4.02 12.98 5.42
CA ASN A 68 -5.34 13.49 5.11
C ASN A 68 -5.18 14.72 4.20
N LEU A 69 -5.69 14.66 2.97
CA LEU A 69 -5.52 15.76 2.00
C LEU A 69 -6.41 16.96 2.28
N GLU A 70 -7.46 16.81 3.09
CA GLU A 70 -8.32 17.92 3.50
C GLU A 70 -7.63 18.74 4.59
N THR A 71 -7.20 18.07 5.67
CA THR A 71 -6.61 18.70 6.86
C THR A 71 -5.09 18.85 6.82
N GLU A 72 -4.44 18.16 5.87
CA GLU A 72 -2.98 18.11 5.70
C GLU A 72 -2.25 17.54 6.92
N ALA A 73 -2.98 16.79 7.74
CA ALA A 73 -2.43 16.12 8.90
C ALA A 73 -1.90 14.73 8.54
N PHE A 74 -0.73 14.41 9.06
CA PHE A 74 -0.17 13.07 9.01
C PHE A 74 -0.64 12.26 10.22
N THR A 75 -0.93 10.98 10.00
CA THR A 75 -1.27 10.01 11.04
C THR A 75 -0.53 8.71 10.78
N GLU A 76 0.18 8.22 11.80
CA GLU A 76 0.79 6.89 11.78
C GLU A 76 -0.19 5.91 12.42
N SER A 77 -0.50 4.83 11.72
CA SER A 77 -1.35 3.74 12.18
C SER A 77 -0.60 2.42 12.16
N SER A 78 -0.77 1.61 13.20
CA SER A 78 -0.28 0.23 13.21
C SER A 78 -1.05 -0.61 12.20
N GLY A 79 -0.39 -1.64 11.69
CA GLY A 79 -1.00 -2.73 10.95
C GLY A 79 -1.91 -3.56 11.87
N PRO A 80 -2.63 -4.53 11.30
CA PRO A 80 -3.42 -5.45 12.09
C PRO A 80 -2.47 -6.20 13.05
N GLY A 81 -2.69 -6.06 14.36
CA GLY A 81 -1.71 -6.43 15.39
C GLY A 81 -1.43 -7.93 15.44
N TYR A 82 -0.25 -8.34 14.98
CA TYR A 82 0.14 -9.75 14.91
C TYR A 82 1.29 -10.10 15.87
N THR A 83 1.35 -11.40 16.22
CA THR A 83 2.44 -11.96 17.02
C THR A 83 3.77 -11.88 16.29
N ARG A 84 4.73 -11.21 16.91
CA ARG A 84 6.11 -11.04 16.42
C ARG A 84 6.78 -12.40 16.24
N GLY A 85 7.08 -12.80 14.99
CA GLY A 85 7.84 -14.02 14.70
C GLY A 85 7.60 -14.62 13.32
N ASP A 86 6.40 -14.43 12.75
CA ASP A 86 6.10 -14.90 11.40
C ASP A 86 6.50 -13.82 10.40
N VAL A 87 7.48 -14.12 9.55
CA VAL A 87 7.80 -13.27 8.38
C VAL A 87 6.65 -13.44 7.39
N VAL A 88 5.64 -12.58 7.53
CA VAL A 88 4.45 -12.62 6.68
C VAL A 88 4.51 -11.50 5.66
N LYS A 89 4.35 -11.87 4.39
CA LYS A 89 4.32 -10.92 3.30
C LYS A 89 2.98 -10.19 3.28
N ASN A 90 3.05 -8.87 3.38
CA ASN A 90 1.92 -7.95 3.36
C ASN A 90 1.88 -7.22 2.01
N THR A 91 0.72 -7.24 1.35
CA THR A 91 0.48 -6.49 0.11
C THR A 91 -0.63 -5.48 0.32
N TYR A 92 -0.29 -4.19 0.32
CA TYR A 92 -1.26 -3.10 0.43
C TYR A 92 -1.83 -2.76 -0.94
N LEU A 93 -3.14 -2.58 -1.04
CA LEU A 93 -3.86 -2.22 -2.26
C LEU A 93 -4.91 -1.15 -1.97
N SER A 94 -5.09 -0.20 -2.89
CA SER A 94 -6.22 0.72 -2.84
C SER A 94 -7.50 0.05 -3.36
N THR A 95 -8.62 0.34 -2.71
CA THR A 95 -9.97 -0.02 -3.17
C THR A 95 -10.68 1.16 -3.84
N GLY A 96 -9.99 2.31 -3.95
CA GLY A 96 -10.57 3.61 -4.26
C GLY A 96 -11.17 4.32 -3.04
N ARG A 97 -11.84 3.59 -2.14
CA ARG A 97 -12.51 4.15 -0.95
C ARG A 97 -11.71 4.01 0.34
N CYS A 98 -10.97 2.92 0.48
CA CYS A 98 -10.16 2.63 1.66
C CYS A 98 -8.88 1.90 1.26
N LEU A 99 -7.95 1.82 2.21
CA LEU A 99 -6.75 1.00 2.06
C LEU A 99 -7.10 -0.44 2.46
N SER A 100 -6.76 -1.39 1.60
CA SER A 100 -6.84 -2.81 1.91
C SER A 100 -5.45 -3.42 2.05
N LEU A 101 -5.36 -4.47 2.85
CA LEU A 101 -4.15 -5.26 3.07
C LEU A 101 -4.48 -6.72 2.79
N LEU A 102 -3.68 -7.35 1.93
CA LEU A 102 -3.68 -8.79 1.73
C LEU A 102 -2.47 -9.37 2.43
N ARG A 103 -2.74 -10.18 3.46
CA ARG A 103 -1.73 -10.85 4.27
C ARG A 103 -1.60 -12.29 3.81
N GLU A 104 -0.40 -12.70 3.45
CA GLU A 104 -0.11 -14.08 3.04
C GLU A 104 -0.12 -15.03 4.24
N CYS A 105 -1.05 -15.97 4.30
CA CYS A 105 -1.17 -16.97 5.38
C CYS A 105 -0.72 -18.38 4.95
N GLY A 106 -0.31 -18.51 3.70
CA GLY A 106 0.20 -19.71 3.03
C GLY A 106 0.62 -19.33 1.61
N GLU A 107 1.27 -20.25 0.89
CA GLU A 107 1.83 -19.97 -0.45
C GLU A 107 0.81 -19.36 -1.42
N LEU A 108 -0.45 -19.82 -1.33
CA LEU A 108 -1.57 -19.35 -2.13
C LEU A 108 -2.81 -19.03 -1.28
N SER A 109 -2.62 -18.53 -0.06
CA SER A 109 -3.72 -18.19 0.84
C SER A 109 -3.54 -16.80 1.44
N TRP A 110 -4.62 -16.00 1.44
CA TRP A 110 -4.57 -14.63 1.94
C TRP A 110 -5.74 -14.31 2.87
N GLU A 111 -5.44 -13.56 3.93
CA GLU A 111 -6.43 -12.79 4.67
C GLU A 111 -6.56 -11.39 4.05
N VAL A 112 -7.79 -10.91 3.96
CA VAL A 112 -8.10 -9.55 3.48
C VAL A 112 -8.51 -8.69 4.65
N TRP A 113 -7.81 -7.58 4.82
CA TRP A 113 -8.04 -6.58 5.85
C TRP A 113 -8.35 -5.23 5.23
N GLU A 114 -9.19 -4.45 5.90
CA GLU A 114 -9.55 -3.08 5.52
C GLU A 114 -9.18 -2.12 6.64
N MET A 115 -8.61 -0.99 6.26
CA MET A 115 -8.45 0.14 7.17
C MET A 115 -9.76 0.96 7.21
N CYS A 116 -10.27 1.18 8.42
CA CYS A 116 -11.35 2.13 8.67
C CYS A 116 -10.83 3.55 8.43
N ARG A 117 -11.49 4.32 7.56
CA ARG A 117 -11.06 5.69 7.21
C ARG A 117 -11.09 6.67 8.39
N ASP A 118 -11.99 6.45 9.34
CA ASP A 118 -12.23 7.41 10.42
C ASP A 118 -11.33 7.15 11.64
N THR A 119 -10.99 5.88 11.88
CA THR A 119 -10.21 5.46 13.06
C THR A 119 -8.80 4.99 12.72
N PHE A 120 -8.52 4.72 11.44
CA PHE A 120 -7.31 4.06 10.94
C PHE A 120 -7.06 2.67 11.55
N GLU A 121 -8.08 2.07 12.16
CA GLU A 121 -8.03 0.71 12.68
C GLU A 121 -8.30 -0.30 11.57
N TRP A 122 -7.67 -1.47 11.69
CA TRP A 122 -7.83 -2.57 10.74
C TRP A 122 -8.92 -3.53 11.16
N ARG A 123 -9.78 -3.90 10.20
CA ARG A 123 -10.76 -4.97 10.35
C ARG A 123 -10.53 -6.08 9.33
N LYS A 124 -10.67 -7.33 9.74
CA LYS A 124 -10.65 -8.47 8.80
C LYS A 124 -11.96 -8.46 8.02
N SER A 125 -11.86 -8.42 6.70
CA SER A 125 -13.01 -8.42 5.79
C SER A 125 -13.28 -9.79 5.16
N GLY A 126 -12.26 -10.64 5.08
CA GLY A 126 -12.42 -11.99 4.56
C GLY A 126 -11.10 -12.73 4.45
N GLU A 127 -11.15 -13.89 3.81
CA GLU A 127 -10.01 -14.70 3.44
C GLU A 127 -10.34 -15.52 2.20
N PHE A 128 -9.31 -15.88 1.44
CA PHE A 128 -9.45 -16.78 0.29
C PHE A 128 -8.18 -17.60 0.11
N SER A 129 -8.34 -18.77 -0.52
CA SER A 129 -7.24 -19.68 -0.82
C SER A 129 -7.38 -20.20 -2.23
N LEU A 130 -6.26 -20.23 -2.96
CA LEU A 130 -6.11 -20.83 -4.29
C LEU A 130 -5.29 -22.13 -4.23
N GLU A 131 -5.05 -22.68 -3.04
CA GLU A 131 -4.28 -23.92 -2.87
C GLU A 131 -4.90 -25.10 -3.65
N GLY A 132 -6.23 -25.19 -3.68
CA GLY A 132 -6.94 -26.20 -4.48
C GLY A 132 -6.77 -26.05 -6.00
N HIS A 133 -6.28 -24.89 -6.45
CA HIS A 133 -6.07 -24.52 -7.85
C HIS A 133 -4.58 -24.39 -8.19
N LYS A 134 -3.68 -24.82 -7.30
CA LYS A 134 -2.23 -24.67 -7.47
C LYS A 134 -1.71 -25.19 -8.82
N SER A 135 -2.24 -26.31 -9.29
CA SER A 135 -1.87 -26.92 -10.57
C SER A 135 -2.17 -26.08 -11.81
N GLU A 136 -3.06 -25.09 -11.70
CA GLU A 136 -3.37 -24.15 -12.79
C GLU A 136 -2.28 -23.09 -12.96
N PHE A 137 -1.47 -22.86 -11.92
CA PHE A 137 -0.40 -21.86 -11.89
C PHE A 137 0.99 -22.49 -11.97
N GLU A 138 1.15 -23.74 -11.55
CA GLU A 138 2.40 -24.49 -11.67
C GLU A 138 2.70 -24.83 -13.14
N SER A 139 3.49 -23.99 -13.81
CA SER A 139 4.11 -24.40 -15.06
C SER A 139 5.24 -25.39 -14.77
N THR A 140 5.42 -26.41 -15.61
CA THR A 140 6.46 -27.46 -15.44
C THR A 140 7.90 -26.95 -15.49
N ARG A 141 8.15 -25.64 -15.65
CA ARG A 141 9.47 -25.09 -15.99
C ARG A 141 10.01 -24.00 -15.05
N CYS A 142 9.24 -23.49 -14.08
CA CYS A 142 9.73 -22.46 -13.16
C CYS A 142 8.98 -22.45 -11.83
N ASN A 143 9.67 -21.98 -10.78
CA ASN A 143 9.00 -21.56 -9.56
C ASN A 143 8.20 -20.29 -9.88
N VAL A 144 6.90 -20.34 -9.59
CA VAL A 144 5.97 -19.26 -9.85
C VAL A 144 5.65 -18.56 -8.54
N GLY A 145 5.90 -17.26 -8.47
CA GLY A 145 5.38 -16.42 -7.39
C GLY A 145 4.06 -15.80 -7.83
N ILE A 146 3.04 -15.83 -6.98
CA ILE A 146 1.78 -15.13 -7.22
C ILE A 146 1.68 -13.95 -6.26
N THR A 147 1.43 -12.76 -6.80
CA THR A 147 1.31 -11.54 -5.99
C THR A 147 0.02 -10.78 -6.33
N PRO A 148 -0.73 -10.30 -5.33
CA PRO A 148 -1.83 -9.39 -5.59
C PRO A 148 -1.35 -8.08 -6.20
N VAL A 149 -2.11 -7.54 -7.16
CA VAL A 149 -1.77 -6.28 -7.86
C VAL A 149 -2.81 -5.19 -7.64
N GLY A 150 -4.09 -5.55 -7.56
CA GLY A 150 -5.16 -4.57 -7.45
C GLY A 150 -6.55 -5.18 -7.55
N TRP A 151 -7.53 -4.45 -7.03
CA TRP A 151 -8.95 -4.79 -7.18
C TRP A 151 -9.51 -4.19 -8.47
N VAL A 152 -10.19 -4.99 -9.29
CA VAL A 152 -11.05 -4.46 -10.37
C VAL A 152 -12.42 -4.10 -9.81
N LYS A 153 -12.94 -4.99 -8.95
CA LYS A 153 -14.18 -4.80 -8.21
C LYS A 153 -13.95 -5.27 -6.79
N TYR A 154 -14.09 -4.37 -5.83
CA TYR A 154 -13.70 -4.64 -4.46
C TYR A 154 -14.41 -5.87 -3.87
N LEU A 155 -13.64 -6.79 -3.27
CA LEU A 155 -14.06 -8.10 -2.74
C LEU A 155 -14.72 -9.08 -3.75
N GLU A 156 -14.84 -8.71 -5.02
CA GLU A 156 -15.44 -9.56 -6.05
C GLU A 156 -14.43 -10.00 -7.12
N ALA A 157 -13.47 -9.14 -7.47
CA ALA A 157 -12.48 -9.41 -8.50
C ALA A 157 -11.12 -8.81 -8.14
N LEU A 158 -10.18 -9.68 -7.80
CA LEU A 158 -8.78 -9.36 -7.51
C LEU A 158 -7.90 -9.77 -8.70
N ILE A 159 -6.99 -8.88 -9.11
CA ILE A 159 -5.95 -9.21 -10.09
C ILE A 159 -4.72 -9.75 -9.36
N LEU A 160 -4.28 -10.92 -9.80
CA LEU A 160 -3.04 -11.54 -9.37
C LEU A 160 -2.03 -11.49 -10.54
N CYS A 161 -0.78 -11.21 -10.23
CA CYS A 161 0.33 -11.31 -11.17
C CYS A 161 1.14 -12.57 -10.86
N VAL A 162 1.36 -13.36 -11.91
CA VAL A 162 2.21 -14.55 -11.92
C VAL A 162 3.60 -14.13 -12.37
N ILE A 163 4.57 -14.24 -11.46
CA ILE A 163 5.97 -13.90 -11.71
C ILE A 163 6.76 -15.20 -11.82
N CYS A 164 7.27 -15.49 -13.02
CA CYS A 164 8.19 -16.59 -13.24
C CYS A 164 9.59 -16.19 -12.77
N ALA A 165 10.08 -16.80 -11.69
CA ALA A 165 11.49 -16.67 -11.34
C ALA A 165 12.30 -17.49 -12.36
N GLY A 166 12.81 -16.83 -13.41
CA GLY A 166 13.73 -17.46 -14.34
C GLY A 166 14.96 -17.96 -13.58
N ARG A 167 15.45 -19.17 -13.90
CA ARG A 167 16.81 -19.57 -13.50
C ARG A 167 17.75 -18.48 -14.03
N ARG A 168 18.52 -17.85 -13.14
CA ARG A 168 19.70 -17.08 -13.57
C ARG A 168 20.54 -18.06 -14.40
N PHE A 169 20.65 -17.80 -15.70
CA PHE A 169 21.60 -18.48 -16.57
C PHE A 169 23.02 -18.07 -16.17
#